data_AF-X1S2S8-F1
#
_entry.id   AF-X1S2S8-F1
#
_cell.length_a   1.000
_cell.length_b   1.000
_cell.length_c   1.000
_cell.angle_alpha   90.00
_cell.angle_beta   90.00
_cell.angle_gamma   90.00
#
_symmetry.space_group_name_H-M   'P 1'
#
loop_
_entity.id
_entity.type
_entity.pdbx_description
1 polymer ?
#
loop_
_entity_poly.entity_id
_entity_poly.type
_entity_poly.pdbx_seq_one_letter_code
_entity_poly.pdbx_strand_id
1 'polypeptide(L)' 'KNERETICRIIADNTGKRLEDVEQDMFSGITLTAEQAKDYGLVHEIKSELFEKQAEVITIT' A
#
# COMPACT_ATOMS: atom_id res chain seq x y z
N LYS A 1 14.75 17.21 11.30
CA LYS A 1 14.72 15.77 10.94
C LYS A 1 13.98 15.66 9.61
N ASN A 2 14.50 14.94 8.62
CA ASN A 2 13.87 14.88 7.29
C ASN A 2 12.65 13.94 7.33
N GLU A 3 11.45 14.47 7.11
CA GLU A 3 10.20 13.71 7.15
C GLU A 3 10.20 12.58 6.12
N ARG A 4 10.73 12.85 4.91
CA ARG A 4 10.85 11.89 3.83
C ARG A 4 11.63 10.64 4.23
N GLU A 5 12.77 10.82 4.89
CA GLU A 5 13.61 9.70 5.34
C GLU A 5 12.87 8.82 6.37
N THR A 6 12.05 9.44 7.23
CA THR A 6 11.25 8.70 8.20
C THR A 6 10.15 7.90 7.50
N ILE A 7 9.50 8.49 6.50
CA ILE A 7 8.46 7.83 5.70
C ILE A 7 9.05 6.66 4.90
N CYS A 8 10.18 6.84 4.22
CA CYS A 8 10.85 5.77 3.47
C CYS A 8 11.20 4.58 4.38
N ARG A 9 11.70 4.83 5.59
CA ARG A 9 12.00 3.77 6.57
C ARG A 9 10.76 2.99 6.97
N ILE A 10 9.66 3.67 7.29
CA ILE A 10 8.39 3.03 7.66
C ILE A 10 7.89 2.16 6.50
N ILE A 11 7.92 2.67 5.26
CA ILE A 11 7.47 1.90 4.09
C ILE A 11 8.37 0.68 3.87
N ALA A 12 9.70 0.84 3.93
CA ALA A 12 10.64 -0.27 3.78
C ALA A 12 10.38 -1.39 4.82
N ASP A 13 10.20 -1.01 6.09
CA ASP A 13 9.93 -1.96 7.18
C ASP A 13 8.61 -2.73 6.97
N ASN A 14 7.56 -2.08 6.46
CA ASN A 14 6.26 -2.72 6.26
C ASN A 14 6.16 -3.53 4.96
N THR A 15 6.95 -3.17 3.93
CA THR A 15 6.93 -3.83 2.62
C THR A 15 7.99 -4.94 2.51
N GLY A 16 8.97 -4.97 3.41
CA GLY A 16 10.13 -5.85 3.32
C GLY A 16 11.13 -5.46 2.21
N LYS A 17 10.94 -4.30 1.58
CA LYS A 17 11.88 -3.77 0.58
C LYS A 17 13.09 -3.10 1.23
N ARG A 18 14.14 -2.91 0.43
CA ARG A 18 15.33 -2.19 0.88
C ARG A 18 15.02 -0.70 0.91
N LEU A 19 15.56 0.01 1.92
CA LEU A 19 15.33 1.45 2.10
C LEU A 19 15.70 2.26 0.85
N GLU A 20 16.82 1.95 0.20
CA GLU A 20 17.28 2.66 -1.00
C GLU A 20 16.34 2.51 -2.20
N ASP A 21 15.70 1.34 -2.34
CA ASP A 21 14.74 1.09 -3.42
C ASP A 21 13.49 1.97 -3.20
N VAL A 22 13.00 2.02 -1.95
CA VAL A 22 11.87 2.87 -1.54
C VAL A 22 12.20 4.36 -1.69
N GLU A 23 13.41 4.79 -1.34
CA GLU A 23 13.86 6.17 -1.54
C GLU A 23 13.89 6.56 -3.01
N GLN A 24 14.37 5.66 -3.88
CA GLN A 24 14.41 5.88 -5.31
C GLN A 24 13.01 5.94 -5.92
N ASP A 25 12.12 5.04 -5.51
CA ASP A 25 10.73 4.99 -5.96
C ASP A 25 9.96 6.25 -5.53
N MET A 26 10.16 6.68 -4.27
CA MET A 26 9.55 7.90 -3.73
C MET A 26 10.10 9.16 -4.41
N PHE A 27 11.40 9.20 -4.72
CA PHE A 27 11.99 10.30 -5.48
C PHE A 27 11.49 10.36 -6.93
N SER A 28 11.31 9.19 -7.55
CA SER A 28 10.84 9.07 -8.94
C SER A 28 9.34 9.30 -9.10
N GLY A 29 8.57 9.28 -8.00
CA GLY A 29 7.13 9.52 -8.01
C GLY A 29 6.36 8.47 -8.80
N ILE A 30 6.63 7.18 -8.57
CA ILE A 30 6.02 6.10 -9.34
C ILE A 30 4.51 5.98 -9.09
N THR A 31 3.78 5.53 -10.10
CA THR A 31 2.35 5.19 -10.00
C THR A 31 2.20 3.67 -10.12
N LEU A 32 1.48 3.06 -9.18
CA LEU A 32 1.25 1.62 -9.13
C LEU A 32 -0.22 1.30 -9.42
N THR A 33 -0.46 0.26 -10.22
CA THR A 33 -1.76 -0.43 -10.29
C THR A 33 -2.06 -1.17 -8.98
N ALA A 34 -3.28 -1.66 -8.80
CA ALA A 34 -3.66 -2.41 -7.59
C ALA A 34 -2.79 -3.67 -7.43
N GLU A 35 -2.57 -4.41 -8.52
CA GLU A 35 -1.72 -5.59 -8.58
C GLU A 35 -0.27 -5.24 -8.21
N GLN A 36 0.28 -4.18 -8.81
CA GLN A 36 1.63 -3.74 -8.49
C GLN A 36 1.77 -3.25 -7.05
N ALA A 37 0.76 -2.58 -6.47
CA ALA A 37 0.78 -2.17 -5.07
C ALA A 37 0.77 -3.37 -4.11
N LYS A 38 0.06 -4.43 -4.47
CA LYS A 38 0.06 -5.70 -3.73
C LYS A 38 1.43 -6.37 -3.81
N ASP A 39 2.00 -6.47 -5.01
CA ASP A 39 3.34 -7.04 -5.23
C ASP A 39 4.44 -6.20 -4.58
N TYR A 40 4.22 -4.88 -4.45
CA TYR A 40 5.09 -3.99 -3.70
C TYR A 40 5.06 -4.27 -2.19
N GLY A 41 3.96 -4.84 -1.69
CA GLY A 41 3.71 -5.03 -0.25
C GLY A 41 3.02 -3.85 0.42
N LEU A 42 2.48 -2.89 -0.35
CA LEU A 42 1.72 -1.75 0.20
C LEU A 42 0.31 -2.15 0.65
N VAL A 43 -0.23 -3.22 0.08
CA VAL A 43 -1.56 -3.77 0.39
C VAL A 43 -1.51 -5.29 0.45
N HIS A 44 -2.40 -5.89 1.22
CA HIS A 44 -2.45 -7.35 1.43
C HIS A 44 -3.31 -8.05 0.37
N GLU A 45 -4.43 -7.45 -0.01
CA GLU A 45 -5.41 -8.05 -0.91
C GLU A 45 -6.11 -7.01 -1.78
N ILE A 46 -6.67 -7.48 -2.90
CA ILE A 46 -7.47 -6.70 -3.83
C ILE A 46 -8.86 -7.32 -3.82
N LYS A 47 -9.88 -6.54 -3.44
CA LYS A 47 -11.28 -6.98 -3.47
C LYS A 47 -12.03 -6.26 -4.60
N SER A 48 -12.59 -7.03 -5.53
CA SER A 48 -13.45 -6.50 -6.58
C SER A 48 -14.90 -6.36 -6.11
N GLU A 49 -15.34 -7.23 -5.20
CA GLU A 49 -16.68 -7.19 -4.62
C GLU A 49 -16.66 -6.31 -3.35
N LEU A 50 -17.54 -5.32 -3.29
CA LEU A 50 -17.65 -4.39 -2.15
C LEU A 50 -18.23 -5.08 -0.89
N PHE A 51 -19.01 -6.14 -1.11
CA PHE A 51 -19.64 -6.95 -0.08
C PHE A 51 -19.34 -8.43 -0.36
N GLU A 52 -19.03 -9.18 0.69
CA GLU A 52 -18.96 -10.63 0.56
C GLU A 52 -20.36 -11.19 0.26
N LYS A 53 -20.46 -12.27 -0.52
CA LYS A 53 -21.75 -12.84 -0.98
C LYS A 53 -22.74 -13.19 0.13
N GLN A 54 -22.30 -13.24 1.37
CA GLN A 54 -23.09 -13.56 2.57
C GLN A 54 -23.10 -12.43 3.61
N ALA A 55 -22.56 -11.25 3.28
CA ALA A 55 -22.53 -10.12 4.20
C ALA A 55 -23.95 -9.55 4.37
N GLU A 56 -24.42 -9.49 5.62
CA GLU A 56 -25.68 -8.84 5.96
C GLU A 56 -25.47 -7.32 5.99
N VAL A 57 -26.05 -6.61 5.02
CA VAL A 57 -25.92 -5.14 4.91
C VAL A 57 -26.97 -4.47 5.77
N ILE A 58 -26.55 -3.82 6.86
CA ILE A 58 -27.43 -3.04 7.73
C ILE A 58 -27.36 -1.57 7.31
N THR A 59 -28.46 -1.06 6.74
CA THR A 59 -28.59 0.36 6.41
C THR A 59 -28.90 1.16 7.67
N ILE A 60 -28.07 2.14 8.00
CA ILE A 60 -28.36 3.09 9.08
C ILE A 60 -29.24 4.19 8.48
N THR A 61 -30.51 4.25 8.90
CA THR A 61 -31.46 5.32 8.55
C THR A 61 -31.50 6.37 9.65
#